data_AF-A0A7Y3K5L4-F1
#
_entry.id   AF-A0A7Y3K5L4-F1
#
_cell.length_a   1.000
_cell.length_b   1.000
_cell.length_c   1.000
_cell.angle_alpha   90.00
_cell.angle_beta   90.00
_cell.angle_gamma   90.00
#
_symmetry.space_group_name_H-M   'P 1'
#
loop_
_entity.id
_entity.type
_entity.pdbx_description
1 polymer ?
#
loop_
_entity_poly.entity_id
_entity_poly.type
_entity_poly.pdbx_seq_one_letter_code
_entity_poly.pdbx_strand_id
1 'polypeptide(L)'
;MGTKFTAEALRKRQIAVHWLTDASLAGTLLDQRHRQSIFLISDGTVLNQVVNILAGTTRCSGSLVVLFCPRVEILPCLQRGFNRVIYMHTAGAGTAEQTLEILSAPDRHERLIGVLPDAGTASVTFWSGDLRPLVVQAHWLDQRVHAVKFSAGSWRIVDGGRNVEIGSSRLSAAEIRCQCDVRFRREFRRREWAADESLGGQVRMLRRRLGLRREDFPGIDAKTVARIERHEIRRPQRETLRLIAQTLRLSDEHSFDAN
;
A
#
# COMPACT_ATOMS: atom_id res chain seq x y z
N MET A 1 -24.72 -24.02 -8.04
CA MET A 1 -25.02 -22.78 -7.28
C MET A 1 -23.99 -21.74 -7.68
N GLY A 2 -24.30 -20.90 -8.66
CA GLY A 2 -23.44 -19.80 -9.11
C GLY A 2 -24.01 -18.49 -8.60
N THR A 3 -23.37 -17.87 -7.62
CA THR A 3 -23.80 -16.59 -7.05
C THR A 3 -23.26 -15.45 -7.91
N LYS A 4 -24.16 -14.88 -8.73
CA LYS A 4 -23.98 -13.57 -9.35
C LYS A 4 -23.98 -12.51 -8.24
N PHE A 5 -22.81 -11.97 -7.91
CA PHE A 5 -22.71 -10.69 -7.20
C PHE A 5 -22.62 -9.57 -8.24
N THR A 6 -23.76 -9.02 -8.64
CA THR A 6 -23.84 -7.73 -9.34
C THR A 6 -24.21 -6.66 -8.31
N ALA A 7 -23.20 -5.95 -7.82
CA ALA A 7 -23.38 -4.77 -6.98
C ALA A 7 -23.46 -3.53 -7.88
N GLU A 8 -24.65 -2.95 -7.93
CA GLU A 8 -24.97 -1.70 -8.59
C GLU A 8 -24.61 -0.51 -7.68
N ALA A 9 -24.18 0.58 -8.30
CA ALA A 9 -24.02 1.95 -7.76
C ALA A 9 -22.76 2.30 -6.94
N LEU A 10 -21.68 2.64 -7.65
CA LEU A 10 -20.94 3.91 -7.49
C LEU A 10 -20.02 4.15 -8.72
N ARG A 11 -20.42 5.06 -9.61
CA ARG A 11 -19.68 5.47 -10.83
C ARG A 11 -18.37 6.24 -10.51
N LYS A 12 -17.40 5.57 -9.90
CA LYS A 12 -15.98 5.98 -9.85
C LYS A 12 -15.15 4.83 -10.40
N ARG A 13 -14.91 4.82 -11.73
CA ARG A 13 -14.00 3.89 -12.46
C ARG A 13 -13.83 2.54 -11.73
N GLN A 14 -14.92 1.81 -11.59
CA GLN A 14 -14.89 0.52 -10.92
C GLN A 14 -14.12 -0.42 -11.84
N ILE A 15 -12.88 -0.73 -11.46
CA ILE A 15 -12.06 -1.72 -12.16
C ILE A 15 -12.75 -3.06 -11.94
N ALA A 16 -13.16 -3.72 -13.03
CA ALA A 16 -13.74 -5.05 -12.93
C ALA A 16 -12.62 -6.05 -12.65
N VAL A 17 -12.78 -6.88 -11.62
CA VAL A 17 -11.81 -7.93 -11.29
C VAL A 17 -12.45 -9.27 -11.62
N HIS A 18 -11.79 -10.05 -12.47
CA HIS A 18 -12.25 -11.36 -12.92
C HIS A 18 -11.26 -12.42 -12.47
N TRP A 19 -11.73 -13.34 -11.63
CA TRP A 19 -10.96 -14.54 -11.32
C TRP A 19 -11.25 -15.61 -12.37
N LEU A 20 -10.20 -16.00 -13.11
CA LEU A 20 -10.29 -17.03 -14.14
C LEU A 20 -10.02 -18.39 -13.52
N THR A 21 -11.06 -19.20 -13.41
CA THR A 21 -11.01 -20.56 -12.84
C THR A 21 -10.97 -21.65 -13.91
N ASP A 22 -11.36 -21.33 -15.15
CA ASP A 22 -11.41 -22.29 -16.27
C ASP A 22 -11.29 -21.59 -17.65
N ALA A 23 -11.00 -22.40 -18.68
CA ALA A 23 -10.83 -21.93 -20.06
C ALA A 23 -12.08 -21.28 -20.67
N SER A 24 -13.27 -21.79 -20.35
CA SER A 24 -14.51 -21.33 -20.99
C SER A 24 -14.84 -19.89 -20.59
N LEU A 25 -14.62 -19.59 -19.31
CA LEU A 25 -14.73 -18.25 -18.77
C LEU A 25 -13.66 -17.31 -19.37
N ALA A 26 -12.43 -17.80 -19.51
CA ALA A 26 -11.34 -17.02 -20.08
C ALA A 26 -11.62 -16.58 -21.52
N GLY A 27 -12.04 -17.48 -22.41
CA GLY A 27 -12.35 -17.13 -23.80
C GLY A 27 -13.42 -16.05 -23.88
N THR A 28 -14.54 -16.27 -23.18
CA THR A 28 -15.68 -15.35 -23.16
C THR A 28 -15.29 -13.95 -22.66
N LEU A 29 -14.51 -13.85 -21.58
CA LEU A 29 -14.16 -12.56 -21.00
C LEU A 29 -13.06 -11.83 -21.77
N LEU A 30 -12.13 -12.55 -22.41
CA LEU A 30 -11.06 -11.94 -23.21
C LEU A 30 -11.61 -11.35 -24.51
N ASP A 31 -12.63 -11.96 -25.11
CA ASP A 31 -13.30 -11.46 -26.31
C ASP A 31 -14.05 -10.15 -26.08
N GLN A 32 -14.53 -9.91 -24.86
CA GLN A 32 -15.31 -8.71 -24.52
C GLN A 32 -14.48 -7.41 -24.40
N ARG A 33 -13.16 -7.46 -24.63
CA ARG A 33 -12.25 -6.29 -24.71
C ARG A 33 -12.41 -5.27 -23.57
N HIS A 34 -12.41 -5.76 -22.34
CA HIS A 34 -12.52 -4.90 -21.16
C HIS A 34 -11.25 -4.07 -20.94
N ARG A 35 -11.28 -2.77 -21.26
CA ARG A 35 -10.15 -1.83 -21.09
C ARG A 35 -9.79 -1.52 -19.63
N GLN A 36 -10.65 -1.86 -18.69
CA GLN A 36 -10.49 -1.56 -17.25
C GLN A 36 -10.73 -2.81 -16.41
N SER A 37 -10.27 -3.96 -16.89
CA SER A 37 -10.35 -5.22 -16.16
C SER A 37 -8.99 -5.67 -15.63
N ILE A 38 -9.02 -6.29 -14.45
CA ILE A 38 -7.93 -7.08 -13.89
C ILE A 38 -8.36 -8.54 -13.96
N PHE A 39 -7.56 -9.35 -14.62
CA PHE A 39 -7.72 -10.81 -14.67
C PHE A 39 -6.79 -11.42 -13.63
N LEU A 40 -7.31 -12.31 -12.81
CA LEU A 40 -6.57 -13.03 -11.76
C LEU A 40 -6.51 -14.51 -12.14
N ILE A 41 -5.31 -15.08 -12.15
CA ILE A 41 -5.07 -16.51 -12.39
C ILE A 41 -4.23 -17.06 -11.23
N SER A 42 -4.74 -18.13 -10.62
CA SER A 42 -4.06 -18.85 -9.53
C SER A 42 -3.62 -20.27 -9.92
N ASP A 43 -4.00 -20.73 -11.11
CA ASP A 43 -3.74 -22.10 -11.59
C ASP A 43 -2.92 -22.10 -12.89
N GLY A 44 -1.90 -22.97 -12.93
CA GLY A 44 -0.99 -23.11 -14.08
C GLY A 44 -1.64 -23.69 -15.34
N THR A 45 -2.61 -24.58 -15.17
CA THR A 45 -3.39 -25.18 -16.27
C THR A 45 -4.25 -24.13 -16.93
N VAL A 46 -4.96 -23.31 -16.13
CA VAL A 46 -5.75 -22.18 -16.63
C VAL A 46 -4.87 -21.18 -17.36
N LEU A 47 -3.67 -20.87 -16.84
CA LEU A 47 -2.75 -19.98 -17.53
C LEU A 47 -2.32 -20.51 -18.90
N ASN A 48 -2.00 -21.81 -19.02
CA ASN A 48 -1.65 -22.41 -20.31
C ASN A 48 -2.82 -22.36 -21.30
N GLN A 49 -4.06 -22.56 -20.83
CA GLN A 49 -5.26 -22.42 -21.66
C GLN A 49 -5.42 -20.97 -22.16
N VAL A 50 -5.21 -19.98 -21.28
CA VAL A 50 -5.23 -18.56 -21.66
C VAL A 50 -4.16 -18.25 -22.72
N VAL A 51 -2.95 -18.79 -22.59
CA VAL A 51 -1.88 -18.62 -23.58
C VAL A 51 -2.30 -19.18 -24.94
N ASN A 52 -2.96 -20.34 -24.98
CA ASN A 52 -3.47 -20.93 -26.23
C ASN A 52 -4.56 -20.07 -26.88
N ILE A 53 -5.47 -19.49 -26.07
CA ILE A 53 -6.49 -18.55 -26.56
C ILE A 53 -5.83 -17.27 -27.12
N LEU A 54 -4.79 -16.77 -26.45
CA LEU A 54 -4.06 -15.57 -26.87
C LEU A 54 -3.25 -15.77 -28.16
N ALA A 55 -2.84 -17.00 -28.48
CA ALA A 55 -2.11 -17.28 -29.71
C ALA A 55 -2.90 -16.96 -30.99
N GLY A 56 -4.24 -16.98 -30.92
CA GLY A 56 -5.14 -16.70 -32.05
C GLY A 56 -5.85 -15.34 -31.99
N THR A 57 -5.63 -14.51 -30.97
CA THR A 57 -6.43 -13.30 -30.73
C THR A 57 -5.60 -12.01 -30.73
N THR A 58 -6.27 -10.90 -31.04
CA THR A 58 -5.69 -9.55 -30.93
C THR A 58 -5.63 -9.07 -29.48
N ARG A 59 -4.63 -8.26 -29.15
CA ARG A 59 -4.38 -7.62 -27.83
C ARG A 59 -5.65 -7.35 -27.00
N CYS A 60 -5.73 -7.94 -25.80
CA CYS A 60 -6.69 -7.58 -24.75
C CYS A 60 -6.19 -6.34 -24.00
N SER A 61 -7.13 -5.49 -23.58
CA SER A 61 -6.84 -4.19 -22.98
C SER A 61 -6.82 -4.18 -21.45
N GLY A 62 -6.77 -5.34 -20.80
CA GLY A 62 -6.75 -5.47 -19.34
C GLY A 62 -5.36 -5.67 -18.75
N SER A 63 -5.30 -5.79 -17.42
CA SER A 63 -4.12 -6.25 -16.68
C SER A 63 -4.31 -7.70 -16.25
N LEU A 64 -3.24 -8.49 -16.27
CA LEU A 64 -3.21 -9.86 -15.77
C LEU A 64 -2.38 -9.92 -14.49
N VAL A 65 -2.92 -10.57 -13.45
CA VAL A 65 -2.25 -10.92 -12.20
C VAL A 65 -2.18 -12.44 -12.12
N VAL A 66 -0.96 -12.97 -12.04
CA VAL A 66 -0.67 -14.41 -11.90
C VAL A 66 -0.09 -14.65 -10.51
N LEU A 67 -0.73 -15.49 -9.71
CA LEU A 67 -0.32 -15.76 -8.31
C LEU A 67 0.83 -16.76 -8.17
N PHE A 68 1.57 -16.97 -9.24
CA PHE A 68 2.75 -17.84 -9.31
C PHE A 68 3.69 -17.32 -10.38
N CYS A 69 4.94 -17.82 -10.37
CA CYS A 69 5.92 -17.47 -11.38
C CYS A 69 5.63 -18.27 -12.66
N PRO A 70 5.20 -17.62 -13.77
CA PRO A 70 4.99 -18.31 -15.04
C PRO A 70 6.34 -18.73 -15.64
N ARG A 71 6.29 -19.72 -16.53
CA ARG A 71 7.46 -20.08 -17.35
C ARG A 71 7.85 -18.90 -18.24
N VAL A 72 9.16 -18.69 -18.45
CA VAL A 72 9.66 -17.50 -19.16
C VAL A 72 9.19 -17.48 -20.62
N GLU A 73 9.03 -18.66 -21.23
CA GLU A 73 8.67 -18.82 -22.64
C GLU A 73 7.26 -18.31 -22.96
N ILE A 74 6.35 -18.28 -21.97
CA ILE A 74 4.98 -17.81 -22.16
C ILE A 74 4.82 -16.30 -21.90
N LEU A 75 5.79 -15.65 -21.26
CA LEU A 75 5.73 -14.22 -20.93
C LEU A 75 5.51 -13.32 -22.16
N PRO A 76 6.21 -13.51 -23.31
CA PRO A 76 5.98 -12.68 -24.49
C PRO A 76 4.55 -12.77 -25.02
N CYS A 77 3.92 -13.96 -24.94
CA CYS A 77 2.53 -14.15 -25.34
C CYS A 77 1.58 -13.36 -24.43
N LEU A 78 1.76 -13.48 -23.11
CA LEU A 78 0.97 -12.73 -22.12
C LEU A 78 1.15 -11.22 -22.26
N GLN A 79 2.38 -10.74 -22.47
CA GLN A 79 2.69 -9.31 -22.62
C GLN A 79 2.14 -8.72 -23.93
N ARG A 80 2.00 -9.53 -24.98
CA ARG A 80 1.28 -9.13 -26.20
C ARG A 80 -0.23 -9.08 -25.96
N GLY A 81 -0.74 -10.03 -25.17
CA GLY A 81 -2.16 -10.17 -24.85
C GLY A 81 -2.68 -9.14 -23.86
N PHE A 82 -1.90 -8.69 -22.89
CA PHE A 82 -2.36 -7.77 -21.84
C PHE A 82 -1.56 -6.47 -21.81
N ASN A 83 -2.18 -5.38 -21.37
CA ASN A 83 -1.49 -4.11 -21.16
C ASN A 83 -0.43 -4.19 -20.05
N ARG A 84 -0.66 -5.08 -19.10
CA ARG A 84 0.22 -5.30 -17.96
C ARG A 84 0.10 -6.73 -17.52
N VAL A 85 1.24 -7.36 -17.27
CA VAL A 85 1.32 -8.69 -16.67
C VAL A 85 2.11 -8.56 -15.39
N ILE A 86 1.49 -8.94 -14.27
CA ILE A 86 2.10 -9.03 -12.96
C ILE A 86 2.10 -10.49 -12.58
N TYR A 87 3.23 -10.97 -12.11
CA TYR A 87 3.37 -12.28 -11.52
C TYR A 87 4.14 -12.15 -10.21
N MET A 88 3.91 -13.08 -9.32
CA MET A 88 4.49 -13.10 -7.99
C MET A 88 4.95 -14.51 -7.64
N HIS A 89 5.85 -14.61 -6.66
CA HIS A 89 6.24 -15.93 -6.17
C HIS A 89 5.08 -16.55 -5.37
N THR A 90 4.81 -17.84 -5.54
CA THR A 90 3.68 -18.54 -4.90
C THR A 90 3.65 -18.34 -3.39
N ALA A 91 4.80 -18.51 -2.74
CA ALA A 91 4.91 -18.32 -1.30
C ALA A 91 4.68 -16.86 -0.86
N GLY A 92 5.00 -15.88 -1.73
CA GLY A 92 4.79 -14.45 -1.49
C GLY A 92 3.42 -13.92 -1.93
N ALA A 93 2.56 -14.77 -2.49
CA ALA A 93 1.22 -14.42 -2.90
C ALA A 93 0.22 -14.60 -1.76
N GLY A 94 -0.79 -13.73 -1.69
CA GLY A 94 -2.02 -14.07 -0.95
C GLY A 94 -2.77 -15.19 -1.66
N THR A 95 -3.81 -15.76 -1.03
CA THR A 95 -4.72 -16.66 -1.74
C THR A 95 -5.45 -15.91 -2.86
N ALA A 96 -6.09 -16.64 -3.78
CA ALA A 96 -6.88 -16.02 -4.84
C ALA A 96 -8.01 -15.16 -4.28
N GLU A 97 -8.68 -15.64 -3.24
CA GLU A 97 -9.77 -14.96 -2.54
C GLU A 97 -9.27 -13.70 -1.84
N GLN A 98 -8.17 -13.80 -1.09
CA GLN A 98 -7.55 -12.65 -0.44
C GLN A 98 -7.10 -11.61 -1.46
N THR A 99 -6.51 -12.03 -2.58
CA THR A 99 -6.10 -11.12 -3.64
C THR A 99 -7.30 -10.43 -4.27
N LEU A 100 -8.37 -11.17 -4.56
CA LEU A 100 -9.62 -10.63 -5.10
C LEU A 100 -10.25 -9.61 -4.15
N GLU A 101 -10.28 -9.90 -2.84
CA GLU A 101 -10.74 -8.97 -1.81
C GLU A 101 -9.93 -7.66 -1.85
N ILE A 102 -8.59 -7.78 -1.86
CA ILE A 102 -7.69 -6.62 -1.90
C ILE A 102 -7.90 -5.79 -3.16
N LEU A 103 -7.98 -6.42 -4.33
CA LEU A 103 -8.17 -5.73 -5.62
C LEU A 103 -9.53 -5.02 -5.70
N SER A 104 -10.53 -5.54 -4.99
CA SER A 104 -11.88 -4.98 -4.94
C SER A 104 -12.04 -3.89 -3.87
N ALA A 105 -11.12 -3.79 -2.93
CA ALA A 105 -11.19 -2.85 -1.81
C ALA A 105 -11.09 -1.37 -2.27
N PRO A 106 -11.79 -0.43 -1.62
CA PRO A 106 -11.69 1.00 -1.94
C PRO A 106 -10.30 1.57 -1.63
N ASP A 107 -9.63 1.03 -0.61
CA ASP A 107 -8.26 1.36 -0.19
C ASP A 107 -7.20 0.44 -0.82
N ARG A 108 -7.50 -0.27 -1.91
CA ARG A 108 -6.58 -1.25 -2.56
C ARG A 108 -5.18 -0.69 -2.86
N HIS A 109 -5.09 0.59 -3.15
CA HIS A 109 -3.82 1.26 -3.43
C HIS A 109 -2.89 1.30 -2.20
N GLU A 110 -3.44 1.15 -0.98
CA GLU A 110 -2.70 1.05 0.29
C GLU A 110 -2.37 -0.37 0.72
N ARG A 111 -2.89 -1.38 0.01
CA ARG A 111 -2.71 -2.79 0.32
C ARG A 111 -1.73 -3.43 -0.66
N LEU A 112 -0.99 -4.43 -0.19
CA LEU A 112 -0.10 -5.26 -0.99
C LEU A 112 -0.84 -6.52 -1.45
N ILE A 113 -0.61 -6.94 -2.69
CA ILE A 113 -1.15 -8.20 -3.26
C ILE A 113 -0.09 -9.29 -3.42
N GLY A 114 1.18 -8.91 -3.41
CA GLY A 114 2.27 -9.87 -3.59
C GLY A 114 3.64 -9.26 -3.46
N VAL A 115 4.64 -10.13 -3.43
CA VAL A 115 6.04 -9.79 -3.31
C VAL A 115 6.89 -10.65 -4.25
N LEU A 116 7.92 -10.03 -4.81
CA LEU A 116 8.90 -10.66 -5.68
C LEU A 116 10.32 -10.24 -5.24
N PRO A 117 11.01 -11.07 -4.44
CA PRO A 117 12.42 -10.84 -4.12
C PRO A 117 13.29 -11.11 -5.35
N ASP A 118 14.30 -10.26 -5.56
CA ASP A 118 15.30 -10.39 -6.62
C ASP A 118 16.70 -10.31 -6.00
N ALA A 119 17.32 -11.48 -5.86
CA ALA A 119 18.67 -11.60 -5.32
C ALA A 119 19.73 -10.99 -6.25
N GLY A 120 19.49 -10.96 -7.57
CA GLY A 120 20.43 -10.43 -8.55
C GLY A 120 20.60 -8.92 -8.44
N THR A 121 19.51 -8.21 -8.14
CA THR A 121 19.53 -6.75 -7.93
C THR A 121 19.56 -6.35 -6.45
N ALA A 122 19.63 -7.32 -5.53
CA ALA A 122 19.50 -7.10 -4.09
C ALA A 122 18.28 -6.21 -3.75
N SER A 123 17.13 -6.50 -4.36
CA SER A 123 15.92 -5.71 -4.20
C SER A 123 14.68 -6.58 -4.04
N VAL A 124 13.62 -5.99 -3.50
CA VAL A 124 12.32 -6.64 -3.36
C VAL A 124 11.27 -5.75 -4.02
N THR A 125 10.53 -6.32 -4.97
CA THR A 125 9.37 -5.65 -5.56
C THR A 125 8.11 -6.08 -4.86
N PHE A 126 7.45 -5.15 -4.18
CA PHE A 126 6.10 -5.35 -3.67
C PHE A 126 5.09 -4.83 -4.70
N TRP A 127 3.98 -5.55 -4.87
CA TRP A 127 2.89 -5.13 -5.74
C TRP A 127 1.74 -4.61 -4.89
N SER A 128 1.28 -3.38 -5.14
CA SER A 128 0.08 -2.84 -4.51
C SER A 128 -1.21 -3.32 -5.20
N GLY A 129 -2.36 -3.19 -4.54
CA GLY A 129 -3.67 -3.56 -5.08
C GLY A 129 -4.15 -2.68 -6.23
N ASP A 130 -3.50 -1.53 -6.49
CA ASP A 130 -3.65 -0.78 -7.74
C ASP A 130 -2.56 -1.12 -8.78
N LEU A 131 -1.93 -2.28 -8.59
CA LEU A 131 -0.95 -2.90 -9.46
C LEU A 131 0.39 -2.15 -9.54
N ARG A 132 0.62 -1.06 -8.80
CA ARG A 132 1.90 -0.33 -8.86
C ARG A 132 3.03 -1.14 -8.20
N PRO A 133 4.25 -1.14 -8.77
CA PRO A 133 5.40 -1.74 -8.13
C PRO A 133 5.95 -0.79 -7.08
N LEU A 134 6.37 -1.33 -5.94
CA LEU A 134 7.07 -0.64 -4.87
C LEU A 134 8.40 -1.38 -4.69
N VAL A 135 9.47 -0.81 -5.26
CA VAL A 135 10.80 -1.44 -5.22
C VAL A 135 11.55 -0.95 -3.99
N VAL A 136 11.95 -1.89 -3.15
CA VAL A 136 12.70 -1.66 -1.91
C VAL A 136 14.07 -2.32 -2.03
N GLN A 137 15.12 -1.63 -1.58
CA GLN A 137 16.48 -2.17 -1.58
C GLN A 137 16.73 -3.05 -0.35
N ALA A 138 17.52 -4.12 -0.52
CA ALA A 138 17.87 -5.07 0.54
C ALA A 138 18.37 -4.40 1.82
N HIS A 139 19.31 -3.47 1.68
CA HIS A 139 19.94 -2.79 2.81
C HIS A 139 18.95 -2.05 3.71
N TRP A 140 17.84 -1.54 3.15
CA TRP A 140 16.81 -0.88 3.95
C TRP A 140 15.97 -1.90 4.71
N LEU A 141 15.69 -3.05 4.09
CA LEU A 141 14.98 -4.14 4.74
C LEU A 141 15.83 -4.71 5.88
N ASP A 142 17.14 -4.89 5.70
CA ASP A 142 18.06 -5.40 6.73
C ASP A 142 18.11 -4.52 7.98
N GLN A 143 17.88 -3.21 7.84
CA GLN A 143 17.80 -2.27 8.98
C GLN A 143 16.51 -2.41 9.79
N ARG A 144 15.47 -3.04 9.22
CA ARG A 144 14.13 -3.17 9.81
C ARG A 144 13.81 -4.59 10.24
N VAL A 145 14.28 -5.53 9.45
CA VAL A 145 14.07 -6.96 9.57
C VAL A 145 15.46 -7.56 9.61
N HIS A 146 15.89 -7.99 10.79
CA HIS A 146 17.23 -8.57 10.94
C HIS A 146 17.38 -9.78 10.01
N ALA A 147 18.46 -9.77 9.21
CA ALA A 147 18.86 -10.85 8.29
C ALA A 147 17.80 -11.22 7.25
N VAL A 148 17.54 -10.32 6.30
CA VAL A 148 16.59 -10.56 5.21
C VAL A 148 17.09 -11.69 4.33
N LYS A 149 16.35 -12.80 4.31
CA LYS A 149 16.59 -13.87 3.36
C LYS A 149 15.73 -13.65 2.11
N PHE A 150 16.39 -13.51 0.96
CA PHE A 150 15.74 -13.46 -0.36
C PHE A 150 15.21 -14.83 -0.82
N SER A 151 15.14 -15.81 0.08
CA SER A 151 14.51 -17.10 -0.19
C SER A 151 13.00 -16.94 -0.31
N ALA A 152 12.47 -17.56 -1.35
CA ALA A 152 11.12 -17.30 -1.78
C ALA A 152 10.02 -17.77 -0.80
N GLY A 153 10.34 -18.74 0.09
CA GLY A 153 9.45 -19.21 1.15
C GLY A 153 9.41 -18.34 2.41
N SER A 154 10.19 -17.26 2.47
CA SER A 154 10.33 -16.44 3.69
C SER A 154 9.36 -15.27 3.75
N TRP A 155 8.52 -15.08 2.74
CA TRP A 155 7.72 -13.87 2.57
C TRP A 155 6.25 -14.23 2.48
N ARG A 156 5.38 -13.51 3.20
CA ARG A 156 3.93 -13.77 3.17
C ARG A 156 3.13 -12.48 3.34
N ILE A 157 2.14 -12.27 2.49
CA ILE A 157 1.20 -11.14 2.63
C ILE A 157 0.10 -11.53 3.62
N VAL A 158 -0.10 -10.70 4.65
CA VAL A 158 -1.02 -10.98 5.76
C VAL A 158 -1.93 -9.79 6.07
N ASP A 159 -2.95 -10.04 6.90
CA ASP A 159 -3.98 -9.08 7.32
C ASP A 159 -4.61 -8.31 6.15
N GLY A 160 -5.05 -9.04 5.12
CA GLY A 160 -5.68 -8.44 3.95
C GLY A 160 -4.77 -7.47 3.19
N GLY A 161 -3.47 -7.74 3.14
CA GLY A 161 -2.51 -6.93 2.38
C GLY A 161 -1.92 -5.76 3.15
N ARG A 162 -2.22 -5.63 4.45
CA ARG A 162 -1.72 -4.51 5.26
C ARG A 162 -0.33 -4.74 5.82
N ASN A 163 0.10 -5.99 5.94
CA ASN A 163 1.43 -6.32 6.40
C ASN A 163 2.04 -7.42 5.53
N VAL A 164 3.36 -7.49 5.57
CA VAL A 164 4.15 -8.60 5.06
C VAL A 164 4.92 -9.21 6.22
N GLU A 165 4.88 -10.52 6.31
CA GLU A 165 5.75 -11.31 7.18
C GLU A 165 7.00 -11.70 6.41
N ILE A 166 8.14 -11.54 7.07
CA ILE A 166 9.47 -11.80 6.53
C ILE A 166 10.22 -12.62 7.59
N GLY A 167 10.20 -13.94 7.44
CA GLY A 167 10.63 -14.86 8.50
C GLY A 167 9.82 -14.67 9.79
N SER A 168 10.48 -14.30 10.89
CA SER A 168 9.83 -14.00 12.17
C SER A 168 9.44 -12.53 12.35
N SER A 169 9.79 -11.66 11.40
CA SER A 169 9.52 -10.23 11.48
C SER A 169 8.28 -9.87 10.67
N ARG A 170 7.69 -8.72 11.02
CA ARG A 170 6.51 -8.18 10.34
C ARG A 170 6.73 -6.72 10.00
N LEU A 171 6.38 -6.36 8.77
CA LEU A 171 6.54 -5.01 8.24
C LEU A 171 5.21 -4.55 7.64
N SER A 172 4.81 -3.31 7.93
CA SER A 172 3.55 -2.80 7.38
C SER A 172 3.69 -2.34 5.92
N ALA A 173 2.61 -2.45 5.15
CA ALA A 173 2.50 -1.89 3.81
C ALA A 173 2.70 -0.37 3.83
N ALA A 174 2.25 0.31 4.89
CA ALA A 174 2.43 1.75 5.06
C ALA A 174 3.92 2.12 5.22
N GLU A 175 4.70 1.37 5.99
CA GLU A 175 6.14 1.58 6.13
C GLU A 175 6.88 1.41 4.79
N ILE A 176 6.59 0.31 4.07
CA ILE A 176 7.14 0.05 2.74
C ILE A 176 6.82 1.19 1.78
N ARG A 177 5.55 1.62 1.74
CA ARG A 177 5.12 2.72 0.85
C ARG A 177 5.74 4.05 1.26
N CYS A 178 5.89 4.34 2.55
CA CYS A 178 6.54 5.56 3.01
C CYS A 178 8.00 5.65 2.56
N GLN A 179 8.67 4.50 2.42
CA GLN A 179 10.03 4.42 1.88
C GLN A 179 10.08 4.71 0.38
N CYS A 180 9.18 4.13 -0.41
CA CYS A 180 9.27 4.15 -1.88
C CYS A 180 8.45 5.26 -2.56
N ASP A 181 7.39 5.76 -1.91
CA ASP A 181 6.44 6.71 -2.51
C ASP A 181 6.40 8.02 -1.71
N VAL A 182 7.02 9.07 -2.27
CA VAL A 182 7.05 10.42 -1.69
C VAL A 182 5.65 10.99 -1.50
N ARG A 183 4.72 10.74 -2.43
CA ARG A 183 3.35 11.27 -2.35
C ARG A 183 2.60 10.58 -1.22
N PHE A 184 2.65 9.25 -1.17
CA PHE A 184 2.07 8.49 -0.07
C PHE A 184 2.61 8.95 1.28
N ARG A 185 3.94 9.10 1.43
CA ARG A 185 4.55 9.58 2.67
C ARG A 185 4.03 10.95 3.12
N ARG A 186 3.78 11.88 2.18
CA ARG A 186 3.22 13.21 2.50
C ARG A 186 1.77 13.09 2.98
N GLU A 187 0.97 12.28 2.30
CA GLU A 187 -0.44 12.04 2.64
C GLU A 187 -0.58 11.28 3.96
N PHE A 188 0.23 10.24 4.15
CA PHE A 188 0.30 9.44 5.37
C PHE A 188 0.65 10.34 6.58
N ARG A 189 1.73 11.11 6.50
CA ARG A 189 2.08 12.08 7.56
C ARG A 189 0.98 13.11 7.79
N ARG A 190 0.30 13.57 6.74
CA ARG A 190 -0.82 14.51 6.90
C ARG A 190 -1.99 13.87 7.66
N ARG A 191 -2.33 12.62 7.36
CA ARG A 191 -3.36 11.85 8.08
C ARG A 191 -2.95 11.59 9.53
N GLU A 192 -1.73 11.14 9.76
CA GLU A 192 -1.19 10.96 11.12
C GLU A 192 -1.27 12.27 11.91
N TRP A 193 -0.84 13.38 11.33
CA TRP A 193 -0.90 14.69 11.99
C TRP A 193 -2.33 15.16 12.25
N ALA A 194 -3.29 14.80 11.40
CA ALA A 194 -4.69 15.15 11.59
C ALA A 194 -5.37 14.28 12.67
N ALA A 195 -4.88 13.05 12.87
CA ALA A 195 -5.35 12.13 13.89
C ALA A 195 -4.57 12.25 15.22
N ASP A 196 -3.56 13.11 15.29
CA ASP A 196 -2.68 13.28 16.44
C ASP A 196 -3.37 14.16 17.51
N GLU A 197 -4.15 13.52 18.38
CA GLU A 197 -4.93 14.18 19.45
C GLU A 197 -4.10 14.59 20.68
N SER A 198 -2.84 14.21 20.68
CA SER A 198 -1.87 14.57 21.72
C SER A 198 -1.66 16.08 21.87
N LEU A 199 -1.08 16.49 22.99
CA LEU A 199 -0.67 17.88 23.23
C LEU A 199 0.18 18.46 22.09
N GLY A 200 1.21 17.74 21.64
CA GLY A 200 2.09 18.22 20.57
C GLY A 200 1.37 18.29 19.22
N GLY A 201 0.44 17.38 18.95
CA GLY A 201 -0.44 17.42 17.80
C GLY A 201 -1.35 18.65 17.79
N GLN A 202 -2.02 18.93 18.92
CA GLN A 202 -2.87 20.09 19.10
C GLN A 202 -2.11 21.42 18.95
N VAL A 203 -0.95 21.56 19.60
CA VAL A 203 -0.07 22.74 19.47
C VAL A 203 0.32 22.95 18.00
N ARG A 204 0.76 21.90 17.31
CA ARG A 204 1.16 21.95 15.91
C ARG A 204 0.00 22.37 15.00
N MET A 205 -1.18 21.80 15.21
CA MET A 205 -2.38 22.10 14.45
C MET A 205 -2.80 23.56 14.61
N LEU A 206 -2.95 24.03 15.85
CA LEU A 206 -3.35 25.40 16.16
C LEU A 206 -2.35 26.42 15.61
N ARG A 207 -1.06 26.17 15.81
CA ARG A 207 0.00 27.02 15.26
C ARG A 207 -0.11 27.17 13.74
N ARG A 208 -0.27 26.05 13.01
CA ARG A 208 -0.43 26.08 11.54
C ARG A 208 -1.72 26.77 11.11
N ARG A 209 -2.82 26.59 11.83
CA ARG A 209 -4.11 27.25 11.57
C ARG A 209 -4.00 28.77 11.70
N LEU A 210 -3.20 29.25 12.66
CA LEU A 210 -2.93 30.66 12.89
C LEU A 210 -1.80 31.23 12.01
N GLY A 211 -1.17 30.42 11.15
CA GLY A 211 -0.08 30.86 10.29
C GLY A 211 1.24 31.17 11.02
N LEU A 212 1.38 30.71 12.27
CA LEU A 212 2.52 30.99 13.12
C LEU A 212 3.72 30.08 12.81
N ARG A 213 4.92 30.64 12.86
CA ARG A 213 6.20 29.92 12.83
C ARG A 213 6.56 29.44 14.25
N ARG A 214 7.61 28.62 14.37
CA ARG A 214 8.04 28.14 15.71
C ARG A 214 8.78 29.21 16.49
N GLU A 215 9.36 30.15 15.76
CA GLU A 215 10.09 31.31 16.26
C GLU A 215 9.13 32.40 16.81
N ASP A 216 7.84 32.30 16.49
CA ASP A 216 6.83 33.29 16.90
C ASP A 216 6.33 33.07 18.35
N PHE A 217 6.92 32.14 19.10
CA PHE A 217 6.57 31.85 20.50
C PHE A 217 7.52 32.60 21.44
N PRO A 218 7.13 33.79 21.95
CA PRO A 218 8.00 34.59 22.80
C PRO A 218 8.36 33.85 24.09
N GLY A 219 9.65 33.87 24.46
CA GLY A 219 10.15 33.21 25.66
C GLY A 219 10.33 31.69 25.53
N ILE A 220 10.11 31.10 24.35
CA ILE A 220 10.35 29.68 24.09
C ILE A 220 11.23 29.52 22.86
N ASP A 221 12.33 28.78 22.98
CA ASP A 221 13.16 28.46 21.82
C ASP A 221 12.39 27.60 20.80
N ALA A 222 12.59 27.89 19.51
CA ALA A 222 11.93 27.19 18.41
C ALA A 222 12.21 25.67 18.43
N LYS A 223 13.38 25.25 18.95
CA LYS A 223 13.70 23.83 19.17
C LYS A 223 12.81 23.22 20.24
N THR A 224 12.55 23.92 21.34
CA THR A 224 11.65 23.44 22.41
C THR A 224 10.24 23.26 21.88
N VAL A 225 9.70 24.24 21.13
CA VAL A 225 8.40 24.09 20.44
C VAL A 225 8.43 22.88 19.51
N ALA A 226 9.48 22.70 18.71
CA ALA A 226 9.60 21.55 17.83
C ALA A 226 9.64 20.20 18.58
N ARG A 227 10.25 20.14 19.76
CA ARG A 227 10.30 18.93 20.60
C ARG A 227 8.93 18.61 21.22
N ILE A 228 8.20 19.64 21.68
CA ILE A 228 6.81 19.48 22.16
C ILE A 228 5.93 18.96 21.02
N GLU A 229 5.99 19.59 19.85
CA GLU A 229 5.24 19.15 18.67
C GLU A 229 5.55 17.72 18.25
N ARG A 230 6.71 17.17 18.59
CA ARG A 230 7.13 15.80 18.23
C ARG A 230 6.94 14.77 19.35
N HIS A 231 6.34 15.15 20.48
CA HIS A 231 6.23 14.28 21.66
C HIS A 231 7.57 13.85 22.27
N GLU A 232 8.65 14.59 21.99
CA GLU A 232 9.96 14.34 22.59
C GLU A 232 10.04 14.83 24.04
N ILE A 233 9.10 15.69 24.46
CA ILE A 233 8.96 16.19 25.82
C ILE A 233 7.66 15.65 26.39
N ARG A 234 7.75 14.66 27.28
CA ARG A 234 6.58 14.02 27.91
C ARG A 234 5.78 14.99 28.78
N ARG A 235 6.46 15.87 29.52
CA ARG A 235 5.86 16.86 30.43
C ARG A 235 6.54 18.22 30.27
N PRO A 236 6.02 19.09 29.39
CA PRO A 236 6.52 20.46 29.29
C PRO A 236 6.28 21.21 30.61
N GLN A 237 7.14 22.17 30.93
CA GLN A 237 6.95 22.99 32.13
C GLN A 237 5.65 23.81 32.02
N ARG A 238 4.98 24.03 33.16
CA ARG A 238 3.71 24.78 33.22
C ARG A 238 3.81 26.17 32.60
N GLU A 239 4.93 26.86 32.83
CA GLU A 239 5.19 28.18 32.23
C GLU A 239 5.33 28.10 30.71
N THR A 240 5.99 27.07 30.18
CA THR A 240 6.07 26.83 28.73
C THR A 240 4.69 26.60 28.13
N LEU A 241 3.83 25.80 28.77
CA LEU A 241 2.46 25.56 28.29
C LEU A 241 1.62 26.85 28.31
N ARG A 242 1.77 27.66 29.36
CA ARG A 242 1.10 28.96 29.48
C ARG A 242 1.50 29.91 28.35
N LEU A 243 2.79 30.05 28.07
CA LEU A 243 3.30 30.88 26.96
C LEU A 243 2.81 30.39 25.59
N ILE A 244 2.77 29.06 25.38
CA ILE A 244 2.19 28.46 24.17
C ILE A 244 0.69 28.79 24.06
N ALA A 245 -0.09 28.57 25.13
CA ALA A 245 -1.53 28.82 25.14
C ALA A 245 -1.84 30.30 24.86
N GLN A 246 -1.09 31.23 25.46
CA GLN A 246 -1.22 32.67 25.24
C GLN A 246 -0.96 33.03 23.77
N THR A 247 0.11 32.49 23.17
CA THR A 247 0.45 32.73 21.75
C THR A 247 -0.60 32.13 20.82
N LEU A 248 -1.16 30.96 21.17
CA LEU A 248 -2.22 30.28 20.43
C LEU A 248 -3.63 30.85 20.68
N ARG A 249 -3.77 31.88 21.53
CA ARG A 249 -5.04 32.52 21.88
C ARG A 249 -6.08 31.55 22.46
N LEU A 250 -5.63 30.58 23.24
CA LEU A 250 -6.51 29.71 24.02
C LEU A 250 -6.99 30.46 25.26
N SER A 251 -8.28 30.40 25.56
CA SER A 251 -8.83 30.89 26.84
C SER A 251 -8.39 29.97 27.98
N ASP A 252 -8.37 30.47 29.21
CA ASP A 252 -7.91 29.71 30.39
C ASP A 252 -8.68 28.38 30.58
N GLU A 253 -9.95 28.33 30.15
CA GLU A 253 -10.81 27.13 30.14
C GLU A 253 -10.37 26.04 29.14
N HIS A 254 -9.56 26.39 28.13
CA HIS A 254 -9.07 25.49 27.08
C HIS A 254 -7.54 25.35 27.12
N SER A 255 -6.91 25.69 28.26
CA SER A 255 -5.47 25.54 28.44
C SER A 255 -5.08 24.06 28.45
N PHE A 256 -3.87 23.77 27.98
CA PHE A 256 -3.38 22.40 27.91
C PHE A 256 -3.28 21.78 29.30
N ASP A 257 -4.11 20.79 29.61
CA ASP A 257 -4.07 20.07 30.88
C ASP A 257 -2.72 19.36 31.07
N ALA A 258 -2.02 19.74 32.14
CA ALA A 258 -0.75 19.13 32.52
C ALA A 258 -1.01 17.84 33.32
N ASN A 259 -1.28 16.73 32.63
CA ASN A 259 -1.29 15.38 33.24
C ASN A 259 0.13 14.79 33.44
#